data_AF-A0A1E3KGK1-F1
#
_entry.id   AF-A0A1E3KGK1-F1
#
_cell.length_a   1.000
_cell.length_b   1.000
_cell.length_c   1.000
_cell.angle_alpha   90.00
_cell.angle_beta   90.00
_cell.angle_gamma   90.00
#
_symmetry.space_group_name_H-M   'P 1'
#
loop_
_entity.id
_entity.type
_entity.pdbx_description
1 polymer ?
#
loop_
_entity_poly.entity_id
_entity_poly.type
_entity_poly.pdbx_seq_one_letter_code
_entity_poly.pdbx_strand_id
1 'polypeptide(L)'
;VAAALHYRLLTPASSSICPACANDSEVGHDEVCRLRETWSIRRHDSINRVIQTYLSRVAGAVVSLEPSTQTGRRRNNLRVRGGGGALRNADYNLKVYGLVDKSVYVVERKPAGMEWIDWVQGRIVAWLSKRDAEVVKKAPRIYGGAFRPLVLSAGGLMSKETAVEMRSWRKGMEQEVWQGMQSRIGIELVKARGRTLWM
;
A
#
# COMPACT_ATOMS: atom_id res chain seq x y z
N VAL A 1 -2.61 -14.50 -3.89
CA VAL A 1 -3.29 -13.36 -3.23
C VAL A 1 -3.62 -12.23 -4.22
N ALA A 2 -2.69 -11.79 -5.10
CA ALA A 2 -2.90 -10.67 -6.03
C ALA A 2 -4.06 -10.84 -7.06
N ALA A 3 -4.23 -12.00 -7.69
CA ALA A 3 -5.31 -12.22 -8.67
C ALA A 3 -6.71 -12.22 -8.02
N ALA A 4 -6.89 -12.90 -6.88
CA ALA A 4 -8.16 -12.92 -6.14
C ALA A 4 -8.55 -11.55 -5.57
N LEU A 5 -7.56 -10.71 -5.22
CA LEU A 5 -7.76 -9.29 -4.91
C LEU A 5 -8.23 -8.51 -6.14
N HIS A 6 -7.66 -8.79 -7.32
CA HIS A 6 -8.02 -8.15 -8.58
C HIS A 6 -9.46 -8.46 -9.00
N TYR A 7 -9.89 -9.73 -8.92
CA TYR A 7 -11.25 -10.13 -9.31
C TYR A 7 -12.34 -9.60 -8.37
N ARG A 8 -12.02 -9.36 -7.09
CA ARG A 8 -12.94 -8.72 -6.13
C ARG A 8 -12.98 -7.19 -6.26
N LEU A 9 -12.21 -6.61 -7.19
CA LEU A 9 -12.44 -5.26 -7.70
C LEU A 9 -13.64 -5.15 -8.61
N LEU A 10 -14.45 -6.20 -8.81
CA LEU A 10 -15.58 -6.18 -9.74
C LEU A 10 -16.96 -6.19 -9.08
N THR A 11 -17.07 -6.03 -7.76
CA THR A 11 -18.38 -5.98 -7.10
C THR A 11 -18.92 -4.54 -7.14
N PRO A 12 -20.10 -4.29 -7.74
CA PRO A 12 -20.69 -2.96 -7.78
C PRO A 12 -21.09 -2.48 -6.37
N ALA A 13 -21.16 -1.16 -6.19
CA ALA A 13 -21.70 -0.58 -4.96
C ALA A 13 -23.19 -0.93 -4.79
N SER A 14 -23.69 -0.91 -3.54
CA SER A 14 -25.10 -1.15 -3.23
C SER A 14 -26.05 -0.11 -3.84
N SER A 15 -25.53 1.08 -4.16
CA SER A 15 -26.24 2.20 -4.79
C SER A 15 -25.52 2.63 -6.06
N SER A 16 -26.27 3.06 -7.08
CA SER A 16 -25.71 3.66 -8.30
C SER A 16 -25.09 5.04 -8.06
N ILE A 17 -25.48 5.73 -6.99
CA ILE A 17 -24.97 7.05 -6.60
C ILE A 17 -24.29 6.97 -5.23
N CYS A 18 -23.12 7.60 -5.11
CA CYS A 18 -22.37 7.61 -3.87
C CYS A 18 -23.02 8.54 -2.84
N PRO A 19 -23.46 8.05 -1.66
CA PRO A 19 -24.06 8.90 -0.62
C PRO A 19 -23.13 9.98 -0.06
N ALA A 20 -21.81 9.83 -0.23
CA ALA A 20 -20.83 10.78 0.29
C ALA A 20 -20.55 11.93 -0.68
N CYS A 21 -20.54 11.68 -2.00
CA CYS A 21 -20.14 12.70 -2.99
C CYS A 21 -21.10 12.90 -4.15
N ALA A 22 -22.25 12.22 -4.15
CA ALA A 22 -23.31 12.32 -5.16
C ALA A 22 -22.90 12.02 -6.62
N ASN A 23 -21.70 11.49 -6.85
CA ASN A 23 -21.27 11.00 -8.17
C ASN A 23 -21.69 9.55 -8.36
N ASP A 24 -21.64 9.08 -9.62
CA ASP A 24 -21.82 7.68 -9.95
C ASP A 24 -20.88 6.79 -9.13
N SER A 25 -21.47 5.84 -8.43
CA SER A 25 -20.80 4.89 -7.54
C SER A 25 -20.40 3.64 -8.32
N GLU A 26 -19.68 3.86 -9.42
CA GLU A 26 -19.12 2.81 -10.24
C GLU A 26 -18.14 1.93 -9.45
N VAL A 27 -17.79 0.80 -10.05
CA VAL A 27 -16.81 -0.13 -9.52
C VAL A 27 -15.50 0.60 -9.19
N GLY A 28 -15.09 0.55 -7.91
CA GLY A 28 -13.86 1.19 -7.44
C GLY A 28 -14.01 2.65 -7.00
N HIS A 29 -15.20 3.25 -7.10
CA HIS A 29 -15.47 4.62 -6.63
C HIS A 29 -14.98 4.87 -5.19
N ASP A 30 -15.15 3.89 -4.31
CA ASP A 30 -14.71 3.93 -2.91
C ASP A 30 -13.22 4.14 -2.70
N GLU A 31 -12.39 3.82 -3.70
CA GLU A 31 -10.94 4.00 -3.62
C GLU A 31 -10.49 5.43 -3.93
N VAL A 32 -11.32 6.19 -4.64
CA VAL A 32 -10.99 7.52 -5.17
C VAL A 32 -11.89 8.63 -4.60
N CYS A 33 -13.02 8.27 -3.98
CA CYS A 33 -13.95 9.21 -3.38
C CYS A 33 -13.29 9.97 -2.23
N ARG A 34 -13.01 11.27 -2.44
CA ARG A 34 -12.39 12.15 -1.43
C ARG A 34 -13.29 12.38 -0.21
N LEU A 35 -14.61 12.28 -0.36
CA LEU A 35 -15.55 12.47 0.75
C LEU A 35 -15.75 11.19 1.59
N ARG A 36 -15.15 10.06 1.17
CA ARG A 36 -15.01 8.82 1.95
C ARG A 36 -13.65 8.73 2.63
N GLU A 37 -12.99 9.86 2.89
CA GLU A 37 -11.62 9.99 3.42
C GLU A 37 -11.34 9.10 4.65
N THR A 38 -12.35 8.96 5.52
CA THR A 38 -12.30 8.12 6.73
C THR A 38 -11.89 6.69 6.42
N TRP A 39 -12.25 6.14 5.26
CA TRP A 39 -11.93 4.76 4.89
C TRP A 39 -10.51 4.59 4.38
N SER A 40 -10.01 5.55 3.58
CA SER A 40 -8.63 5.55 3.12
C SER A 40 -7.66 5.66 4.30
N ILE A 41 -7.98 6.54 5.26
CA ILE A 41 -7.24 6.70 6.52
C ILE A 41 -7.31 5.41 7.34
N ARG A 42 -8.51 4.86 7.60
CA ARG A 42 -8.66 3.61 8.37
C ARG A 42 -7.88 2.45 7.77
N ARG A 43 -7.91 2.27 6.44
CA ARG A 43 -7.14 1.23 5.73
C ARG A 43 -5.64 1.44 5.92
N HIS A 44 -5.17 2.65 5.70
CA HIS A 44 -3.77 3.02 5.90
C HIS A 44 -3.31 2.71 7.34
N ASP A 45 -4.09 3.11 8.34
CA ASP A 45 -3.75 2.92 9.75
C ASP A 45 -3.80 1.45 10.15
N SER A 46 -4.79 0.69 9.67
CA SER A 46 -4.85 -0.76 9.84
C SER A 46 -3.60 -1.45 9.28
N ILE A 47 -3.20 -1.12 8.05
CA ILE A 47 -2.01 -1.72 7.42
C ILE A 47 -0.74 -1.33 8.19
N ASN A 48 -0.61 -0.07 8.62
CA ASN A 48 0.53 0.37 9.43
C ASN A 48 0.63 -0.40 10.75
N ARG A 49 -0.49 -0.61 11.45
CA ARG A 49 -0.53 -1.40 12.68
C ARG A 49 -0.16 -2.86 12.45
N VAL A 50 -0.61 -3.45 11.35
CA VAL A 50 -0.20 -4.80 10.95
C VAL A 50 1.30 -4.85 10.71
N ILE A 51 1.84 -3.95 9.90
CA ILE A 51 3.28 -3.90 9.60
C ILE A 51 4.08 -3.71 10.90
N GLN A 52 3.68 -2.80 11.78
CA GLN A 52 4.32 -2.61 13.09
C GLN A 52 4.29 -3.90 13.92
N THR A 53 3.11 -4.51 14.09
CA THR A 53 2.92 -5.70 14.92
C THR A 53 3.84 -6.83 14.49
N TYR A 54 3.97 -7.06 13.18
CA TYR A 54 4.77 -8.16 12.65
C TYR A 54 6.26 -7.84 12.62
N LEU A 55 6.67 -6.60 12.28
CA LEU A 55 8.07 -6.19 12.36
C LEU A 55 8.59 -6.22 13.81
N SER A 56 7.75 -5.87 14.79
CA SER A 56 8.09 -5.95 16.21
C SER A 56 8.33 -7.37 16.72
N ARG A 57 7.95 -8.42 15.95
CA ARG A 57 8.25 -9.82 16.32
C ARG A 57 9.66 -10.23 15.93
N VAL A 58 10.38 -9.44 15.15
CA VAL A 58 11.77 -9.76 14.81
C VAL A 58 12.67 -9.43 15.99
N ALA A 59 13.49 -10.40 16.40
CA ALA A 59 14.40 -10.28 17.52
C ALA A 59 15.31 -9.05 17.38
N GLY A 60 15.33 -8.20 18.42
CA GLY A 60 16.14 -6.97 18.45
C GLY A 60 15.61 -5.83 17.58
N ALA A 61 14.44 -5.95 16.96
CA ALA A 61 13.80 -4.85 16.23
C ALA A 61 12.98 -3.96 17.18
N VAL A 62 13.22 -2.65 17.10
CA VAL A 62 12.41 -1.61 17.74
C VAL A 62 11.62 -0.91 16.66
N VAL A 63 10.30 -1.01 16.74
CA VAL A 63 9.38 -0.46 15.73
C VAL A 63 8.43 0.52 16.40
N SER A 64 8.41 1.75 15.89
CA SER A 64 7.55 2.84 16.39
C SER A 64 6.59 3.30 15.30
N LEU A 65 5.35 3.59 15.68
CA LEU A 65 4.36 4.25 14.83
C LEU A 65 4.49 5.76 14.97
N GLU A 66 4.20 6.46 13.88
CA GLU A 66 4.15 7.93 13.82
C GLU A 66 5.39 8.65 14.41
N PRO A 67 6.63 8.21 14.12
CA PRO A 67 7.81 8.84 14.65
C PRO A 67 7.94 10.30 14.17
N SER A 68 8.41 11.16 15.08
CA SER A 68 8.75 12.54 14.75
C SER A 68 9.88 12.60 13.72
N THR A 69 9.72 13.51 12.77
CA THR A 69 10.80 13.95 11.85
C THR A 69 11.54 15.14 12.45
N GLN A 70 12.73 15.46 11.94
CA GLN A 70 13.54 16.58 12.46
C GLN A 70 12.86 17.94 12.28
N THR A 71 11.94 18.05 11.32
CA THR A 71 11.23 19.31 11.05
C THR A 71 9.97 19.48 11.91
N GLY A 72 9.60 18.49 12.74
CA GLY A 72 8.48 18.53 13.70
C GLY A 72 7.08 18.59 13.08
N ARG A 73 6.93 19.12 11.87
CA ARG A 73 5.65 19.34 11.17
C ARG A 73 5.08 18.09 10.49
N ARG A 74 5.89 17.06 10.24
CA ARG A 74 5.48 15.85 9.51
C ARG A 74 5.81 14.61 10.33
N ARG A 75 4.88 13.66 10.41
CA ARG A 75 5.13 12.33 10.98
C ARG A 75 5.31 11.34 9.84
N ASN A 76 6.34 10.50 9.92
CA ASN A 76 6.42 9.30 9.07
C ASN A 76 5.48 8.24 9.65
N ASN A 77 5.15 7.17 8.93
CA ASN A 77 4.19 6.21 9.45
C ASN A 77 4.84 5.22 10.42
N LEU A 78 6.07 4.78 10.11
CA LEU A 78 6.78 3.77 10.87
C LEU A 78 8.26 4.14 10.97
N ARG A 79 8.92 3.74 12.05
CA ARG A 79 10.38 3.74 12.18
C ARG A 79 10.82 2.40 12.73
N VAL A 80 11.75 1.77 12.02
CA VAL A 80 12.37 0.50 12.40
C VAL A 80 13.82 0.75 12.74
N ARG A 81 14.27 0.23 13.87
CA ARG A 81 15.68 0.21 14.30
C ARG A 81 16.05 -1.19 14.78
N GLY A 82 17.28 -1.64 14.54
CA GLY A 82 17.72 -2.99 14.92
C GLY A 82 17.10 -4.10 14.06
N GLY A 83 17.05 -5.32 14.58
CA GLY A 83 16.50 -6.49 13.87
C GLY A 83 17.51 -7.30 13.05
N GLY A 84 18.81 -7.09 13.27
CA GLY A 84 19.88 -7.73 12.49
C GLY A 84 19.98 -7.22 11.05
N GLY A 85 20.97 -7.69 10.29
CA GLY A 85 21.32 -7.13 8.97
C GLY A 85 20.21 -7.18 7.90
N ALA A 86 19.18 -8.01 8.07
CA ALA A 86 18.07 -8.13 7.12
C ALA A 86 16.98 -7.06 7.30
N LEU A 87 16.84 -6.49 8.51
CA LEU A 87 15.94 -5.38 8.82
C LEU A 87 16.73 -4.09 8.93
N ARG A 88 16.55 -3.21 7.95
CA ARG A 88 17.33 -1.98 7.83
C ARG A 88 16.78 -0.93 8.78
N ASN A 89 17.69 -0.13 9.34
CA ASN A 89 17.32 1.08 10.05
C ASN A 89 16.71 2.08 9.06
N ALA A 90 15.39 2.21 9.10
CA ALA A 90 14.67 3.06 8.16
C ALA A 90 13.41 3.69 8.78
N ASP A 91 13.01 4.82 8.21
CA ASP A 91 11.72 5.44 8.42
C ASP A 91 10.85 5.17 7.19
N TYR A 92 9.66 4.60 7.41
CA TYR A 92 8.74 4.24 6.34
C TYR A 92 7.52 5.15 6.28
N ASN A 93 7.06 5.38 5.05
CA ASN A 93 5.84 6.13 4.77
C ASN A 93 4.96 5.33 3.80
N LEU A 94 3.84 4.82 4.31
CA LEU A 94 2.88 4.02 3.57
C LEU A 94 2.01 4.90 2.68
N LYS A 95 1.86 4.48 1.42
CA LYS A 95 0.92 5.04 0.45
C LYS A 95 0.16 3.90 -0.22
N VAL A 96 -1.16 3.96 -0.12
CA VAL A 96 -2.07 3.03 -0.80
C VAL A 96 -2.85 3.82 -1.85
N TYR A 97 -2.65 3.50 -3.12
CA TYR A 97 -3.30 4.16 -4.24
C TYR A 97 -4.44 3.31 -4.80
N GLY A 98 -5.58 3.93 -5.08
CA GLY A 98 -6.63 3.31 -5.88
C GLY A 98 -6.16 3.11 -7.31
N LEU A 99 -6.60 2.02 -7.96
CA LEU A 99 -6.18 1.74 -9.34
C LEU A 99 -7.06 2.44 -10.38
N VAL A 100 -8.19 3.00 -9.96
CA VAL A 100 -9.22 3.65 -10.80
C VAL A 100 -8.76 5.01 -11.39
N ASP A 101 -7.52 5.43 -11.14
CA ASP A 101 -6.96 6.62 -11.78
C ASP A 101 -6.85 6.36 -13.29
N LYS A 102 -7.62 7.13 -14.07
CA LYS A 102 -7.72 7.01 -15.54
C LYS A 102 -6.35 6.99 -16.22
N SER A 103 -5.32 7.61 -15.63
CA SER A 103 -3.94 7.60 -16.16
C SER A 103 -3.29 6.21 -16.21
N VAL A 104 -3.73 5.27 -15.38
CA VAL A 104 -3.22 3.89 -15.35
C VAL A 104 -3.72 3.11 -16.57
N TYR A 105 -4.96 3.37 -16.98
CA TYR A 105 -5.68 2.62 -18.02
C TYR A 105 -5.71 3.26 -19.41
N VAL A 106 -5.03 4.41 -19.64
CA VAL A 106 -4.97 5.00 -20.99
C VAL A 106 -4.37 3.98 -21.95
N VAL A 107 -5.21 3.44 -22.84
CA VAL A 107 -4.91 2.26 -23.64
C VAL A 107 -3.84 2.60 -24.68
N GLU A 108 -2.60 2.21 -24.40
CA GLU A 108 -1.60 2.04 -25.45
C GLU A 108 -1.78 0.63 -26.03
N ARG A 109 -1.38 0.40 -27.27
CA ARG A 109 -1.47 -0.95 -27.86
C ARG A 109 -0.53 -1.88 -27.10
N LYS A 110 -1.07 -2.99 -26.55
CA LYS A 110 -0.26 -4.05 -25.95
C LYS A 110 0.77 -4.58 -26.96
N PRO A 111 2.04 -4.79 -26.58
CA PRO A 111 3.04 -5.44 -27.42
C PRO A 111 2.57 -6.82 -27.93
N ALA A 112 3.02 -7.18 -29.13
CA ALA A 112 2.84 -8.53 -29.65
C ALA A 112 3.59 -9.55 -28.77
N GLY A 113 2.97 -10.69 -28.49
CA GLY A 113 3.59 -11.77 -27.70
C GLY A 113 3.55 -11.62 -26.17
N MET A 114 2.99 -10.52 -25.62
CA MET A 114 2.82 -10.36 -24.17
C MET A 114 1.37 -10.66 -23.74
N GLU A 115 1.13 -11.31 -22.61
CA GLU A 115 -0.23 -11.47 -22.10
C GLU A 115 -0.82 -10.14 -21.62
N TRP A 116 -2.13 -9.94 -21.79
CA TRP A 116 -2.81 -8.70 -21.35
C TRP A 116 -2.61 -8.43 -19.86
N ILE A 117 -2.65 -9.47 -19.04
CA ILE A 117 -2.48 -9.35 -17.60
C ILE A 117 -1.08 -8.85 -17.23
N ASP A 118 -0.03 -9.37 -17.87
CA ASP A 118 1.35 -8.98 -17.61
C ASP A 118 1.61 -7.55 -18.04
N TRP A 119 1.05 -7.16 -19.19
CA TRP A 119 1.16 -5.80 -19.70
C TRP A 119 0.50 -4.79 -18.77
N VAL A 120 -0.75 -5.05 -18.33
CA VAL A 120 -1.47 -4.17 -17.40
C VAL A 120 -0.76 -4.11 -16.05
N GLN A 121 -0.33 -5.24 -15.50
CA GLN A 121 0.42 -5.28 -14.24
C GLN A 121 1.73 -4.48 -14.34
N GLY A 122 2.48 -4.64 -15.43
CA GLY A 122 3.71 -3.90 -15.68
C GLY A 122 3.49 -2.39 -15.68
N ARG A 123 2.42 -1.91 -16.31
CA ARG A 123 2.03 -0.50 -16.31
C ARG A 123 1.66 0.02 -14.93
N ILE A 124 0.87 -0.74 -14.16
CA ILE A 124 0.51 -0.38 -12.78
C ILE A 124 1.79 -0.25 -11.93
N VAL A 125 2.69 -1.24 -12.01
CA VAL A 125 3.96 -1.23 -11.27
C VAL A 125 4.85 -0.06 -11.69
N ALA A 126 4.88 0.29 -12.98
CA ALA A 126 5.62 1.45 -13.48
C ALA A 126 5.04 2.77 -12.91
N TRP A 127 3.71 2.92 -12.88
CA TRP A 127 3.04 4.07 -12.29
C TRP A 127 3.28 4.16 -10.77
N LEU A 128 3.15 3.05 -10.04
CA LEU A 128 3.46 3.00 -8.60
C LEU A 128 4.92 3.37 -8.33
N SER A 129 5.86 2.93 -9.18
CA SER A 129 7.28 3.29 -9.08
C SER A 129 7.53 4.78 -9.36
N LYS A 130 6.75 5.43 -10.24
CA LYS A 130 6.80 6.89 -10.41
C LYS A 130 6.33 7.60 -9.14
N ARG A 131 5.22 7.15 -8.54
CA ARG A 131 4.71 7.69 -7.26
C ARG A 131 5.68 7.51 -6.11
N ASP A 132 6.36 6.36 -6.07
CA ASP A 132 7.43 6.09 -5.11
C ASP A 132 8.54 7.15 -5.19
N ALA A 133 9.08 7.40 -6.40
CA ALA A 133 10.11 8.41 -6.63
C ALA A 133 9.65 9.83 -6.25
N GLU A 134 8.39 10.19 -6.49
CA GLU A 134 7.81 11.46 -6.04
C GLU A 134 7.77 11.58 -4.51
N VAL A 135 7.47 10.50 -3.80
CA VAL A 135 7.45 10.48 -2.32
C VAL A 135 8.87 10.60 -1.78
N VAL A 136 9.86 9.92 -2.39
CA VAL A 136 11.29 10.05 -2.03
C VAL A 136 11.79 11.48 -2.23
N LYS A 137 11.46 12.12 -3.36
CA LYS A 137 11.85 13.54 -3.61
C LYS A 137 11.31 14.50 -2.55
N LYS A 138 10.17 14.17 -1.94
CA LYS A 138 9.51 14.95 -0.89
C LYS A 138 9.77 14.38 0.52
N ALA A 139 10.81 13.57 0.70
CA ALA A 139 11.14 12.95 1.97
C ALA A 139 11.47 14.01 3.03
N PRO A 140 10.93 13.91 4.26
CA PRO A 140 11.34 14.77 5.36
C PRO A 140 12.76 14.43 5.82
N ARG A 141 13.42 15.39 6.49
CA ARG A 141 14.66 15.10 7.23
C ARG A 141 14.36 14.22 8.43
N ILE A 142 15.11 13.13 8.58
CA ILE A 142 14.92 12.12 9.63
C ILE A 142 16.14 12.04 10.55
N TYR A 143 15.94 11.58 11.79
CA TYR A 143 16.98 11.48 12.82
C TYR A 143 18.07 10.42 12.55
N GLY A 144 17.95 9.64 11.48
CA GLY A 144 18.94 8.64 11.06
C GLY A 144 18.32 7.51 10.25
N GLY A 145 19.17 6.71 9.60
CA GLY A 145 18.73 5.65 8.69
C GLY A 145 18.29 6.18 7.32
N ALA A 146 17.58 5.34 6.56
CA ALA A 146 17.03 5.72 5.25
C ALA A 146 15.54 6.05 5.34
N PHE A 147 15.08 7.00 4.53
CA PHE A 147 13.64 7.16 4.26
C PHE A 147 13.23 6.21 3.13
N ARG A 148 12.18 5.41 3.34
CA ARG A 148 11.69 4.42 2.38
C ARG A 148 10.17 4.48 2.27
N PRO A 149 9.58 4.90 1.15
CA PRO A 149 8.15 4.76 0.98
C PRO A 149 7.75 3.29 0.84
N LEU A 150 6.55 2.96 1.30
CA LEU A 150 5.89 1.69 1.04
C LEU A 150 4.69 1.99 0.16
N VAL A 151 4.83 1.79 -1.14
CA VAL A 151 3.82 2.14 -2.15
C VAL A 151 3.09 0.88 -2.62
N LEU A 152 1.81 0.82 -2.29
CA LEU A 152 0.89 -0.26 -2.63
C LEU A 152 -0.26 0.28 -3.48
N SER A 153 -0.84 -0.58 -4.29
CA SER A 153 -2.19 -0.36 -4.81
C SER A 153 -3.24 -0.99 -3.90
N ALA A 154 -4.48 -0.53 -4.01
CA ALA A 154 -5.63 -1.18 -3.35
C ALA A 154 -5.80 -2.65 -3.77
N GLY A 155 -5.38 -3.00 -4.99
CA GLY A 155 -5.34 -4.38 -5.49
C GLY A 155 -4.14 -5.22 -5.02
N GLY A 156 -3.26 -4.66 -4.19
CA GLY A 156 -2.10 -5.37 -3.62
C GLY A 156 -0.85 -5.44 -4.50
N LEU A 157 -0.80 -4.70 -5.62
CA LEU A 157 0.44 -4.51 -6.37
C LEU A 157 1.32 -3.49 -5.65
N MET A 158 2.64 -3.55 -5.91
CA MET A 158 3.63 -2.76 -5.19
C MET A 158 4.54 -2.02 -6.16
N SER A 159 5.15 -0.91 -5.74
CA SER A 159 6.29 -0.34 -6.47
C SER A 159 7.47 -1.30 -6.47
N LYS A 160 8.43 -1.10 -7.39
CA LYS A 160 9.64 -1.94 -7.46
C LYS A 160 10.46 -1.86 -6.17
N GLU A 161 10.65 -0.66 -5.61
CA GLU A 161 11.40 -0.45 -4.36
C GLU A 161 10.68 -1.07 -3.16
N THR A 162 9.35 -0.94 -3.08
CA THR A 162 8.56 -1.61 -2.02
C THR A 162 8.70 -3.12 -2.11
N ALA A 163 8.71 -3.68 -3.31
CA ALA A 163 8.92 -5.12 -3.50
C ALA A 163 10.34 -5.57 -3.09
N VAL A 164 11.37 -4.75 -3.34
CA VAL A 164 12.74 -5.00 -2.83
C VAL A 164 12.76 -5.00 -1.30
N GLU A 165 12.14 -4.00 -0.69
CA GLU A 165 12.09 -3.86 0.77
C GLU A 165 11.36 -5.04 1.42
N MET A 166 10.20 -5.42 0.87
CA MET A 166 9.43 -6.60 1.28
C MET A 166 10.26 -7.89 1.17
N ARG A 167 11.09 -8.05 0.13
CA ARG A 167 12.03 -9.18 0.02
C ARG A 167 13.12 -9.13 1.08
N SER A 168 13.58 -7.95 1.49
CA SER A 168 14.54 -7.80 2.60
C SER A 168 13.90 -8.25 3.91
N TRP A 169 12.68 -7.80 4.20
CA TRP A 169 11.94 -8.20 5.41
C TRP A 169 11.70 -9.70 5.46
N ARG A 170 11.34 -10.33 4.34
CA ARG A 170 11.20 -11.80 4.27
C ARG A 170 12.46 -12.55 4.71
N LYS A 171 13.66 -12.01 4.42
CA LYS A 171 14.93 -12.63 4.84
C LYS A 171 15.18 -12.49 6.35
N GLY A 172 14.61 -11.46 6.99
CA GLY A 172 14.77 -11.17 8.40
C GLY A 172 13.63 -11.66 9.29
N MET A 173 12.60 -12.26 8.71
CA MET A 173 11.42 -12.76 9.41
C MET A 173 11.36 -14.27 9.34
N GLU A 174 10.90 -14.90 10.42
CA GLU A 174 10.44 -16.28 10.39
C GLU A 174 9.31 -16.44 9.37
N GLN A 175 9.22 -17.62 8.76
CA GLN A 175 8.29 -17.89 7.66
C GLN A 175 6.83 -17.62 8.06
N GLU A 176 6.43 -18.03 9.26
CA GLU A 176 5.08 -17.87 9.79
C GLU A 176 4.74 -16.41 10.07
N VAL A 177 5.70 -15.65 10.61
CA VAL A 177 5.59 -14.20 10.82
C VAL A 177 5.40 -13.50 9.48
N TRP A 178 6.23 -13.83 8.48
CA TRP A 178 6.12 -13.27 7.14
C TRP A 178 4.77 -13.58 6.48
N GLN A 179 4.36 -14.85 6.47
CA GLN A 179 3.09 -15.27 5.87
C GLN A 179 1.88 -14.64 6.57
N GLY A 180 1.92 -14.56 7.90
CA GLY A 180 0.90 -13.89 8.69
C GLY A 180 0.77 -12.39 8.34
N MET A 181 1.90 -11.70 8.22
CA MET A 181 1.94 -10.28 7.82
C MET A 181 1.32 -10.08 6.45
N GLN A 182 1.77 -10.84 5.44
CA GLN A 182 1.25 -10.73 4.07
C GLN A 182 -0.24 -11.01 4.00
N SER A 183 -0.70 -12.06 4.69
CA SER A 183 -2.12 -12.44 4.73
C SER A 183 -2.95 -11.34 5.37
N ARG A 184 -2.49 -10.77 6.48
CA ARG A 184 -3.23 -9.73 7.18
C ARG A 184 -3.26 -8.41 6.41
N ILE A 185 -2.16 -8.01 5.76
CA ILE A 185 -2.17 -6.87 4.84
C ILE A 185 -3.19 -7.10 3.72
N GLY A 186 -3.20 -8.29 3.11
CA GLY A 186 -4.18 -8.66 2.10
C GLY A 186 -5.63 -8.53 2.60
N ILE A 187 -5.91 -9.01 3.81
CA ILE A 187 -7.24 -8.87 4.44
C ILE A 187 -7.63 -7.41 4.64
N GLU A 188 -6.73 -6.55 5.13
CA GLU A 188 -7.03 -5.13 5.35
C GLU A 188 -7.26 -4.38 4.02
N LEU A 189 -6.57 -4.77 2.95
CA LEU A 189 -6.84 -4.28 1.59
C LEU A 189 -8.25 -4.69 1.10
N VAL A 190 -8.71 -5.91 1.43
CA VAL A 190 -10.07 -6.39 1.07
C VAL A 190 -11.16 -5.74 1.93
N LYS A 191 -10.98 -5.64 3.26
CA LYS A 191 -12.00 -5.15 4.20
C LYS A 191 -12.50 -3.75 3.88
N ALA A 192 -11.61 -2.91 3.37
CA ALA A 192 -11.96 -1.55 2.94
C ALA A 192 -13.06 -1.53 1.86
N ARG A 193 -13.33 -2.67 1.20
CA ARG A 193 -14.26 -2.79 0.07
C ARG A 193 -15.47 -3.67 0.40
N GLY A 194 -15.34 -4.63 1.32
CA GLY A 194 -16.49 -5.43 1.78
C GLY A 194 -17.51 -4.66 2.62
N ARG A 195 -17.09 -3.58 3.31
CA ARG A 195 -17.97 -2.77 4.16
C ARG A 195 -18.83 -1.76 3.40
N THR A 196 -18.56 -1.54 2.12
CA THR A 196 -19.39 -0.68 1.28
C THR A 196 -20.50 -1.46 0.56
N LEU A 197 -20.56 -2.78 0.77
CA LEU A 197 -21.67 -3.66 0.39
C LEU A 197 -22.79 -3.72 1.44
N TRP A 198 -22.53 -3.20 2.65
CA TRP A 198 -23.48 -3.22 3.78
C TRP A 198 -23.60 -1.81 4.37
N MET A 199 -24.33 -0.96 3.66
CA MET A 199 -25.00 0.24 4.16
C MET A 199 -26.14 0.56 3.20
#